data_AF-A0A970B0A8-F1
#
_entry.id   AF-A0A970B0A8-F1
#
_cell.length_a   1.000
_cell.length_b   1.000
_cell.length_c   1.000
_cell.angle_alpha   90.00
_cell.angle_beta   90.00
_cell.angle_gamma   90.00
#
_symmetry.space_group_name_H-M   'P 1'
#
loop_
_entity.id
_entity.type
_entity.pdbx_description
1 polymer ?
#
loop_
_entity_poly.entity_id
_entity_poly.type
_entity_poly.pdbx_seq_one_letter_code
_entity_poly.pdbx_strand_id
1 'polypeptide(L)'
;MPYIIESINYERNPTGRDMWGPMKTTITMDGVSFEGMYKLRSDLLIDKDWSITVGEPVPNTIETYDSKPNNLVRNKIYAKTEFFAAMDAVASTPDQAPVWQAPQPITLPTFESAALEQAAAALKAQYMEYFRCADPDRQFAIQRGQLDAINPLLEVYSKSANTLSKADIETYSALSGGAGGEIWRGARVLPK
;
A
#
# COMPACT_ATOMS: atom_id res chain seq x y z
N MET A 1 -16.56 -23.56 1.31
CA MET A 1 -15.82 -23.64 2.59
C MET A 1 -15.75 -22.24 3.16
N PRO A 2 -15.97 -22.03 4.47
CA PRO A 2 -15.99 -20.68 5.01
C PRO A 2 -14.59 -20.07 5.01
N TYR A 3 -14.51 -18.79 4.63
CA TYR A 3 -13.34 -17.94 4.77
C TYR A 3 -13.52 -17.05 6.01
N ILE A 4 -12.40 -16.68 6.62
CA ILE A 4 -12.37 -15.77 7.76
C ILE A 4 -11.70 -14.50 7.30
N ILE A 5 -12.34 -13.36 7.52
CA ILE A 5 -11.73 -12.06 7.32
C ILE A 5 -11.41 -11.48 8.69
N GLU A 6 -10.15 -11.16 8.92
CA GLU A 6 -9.68 -10.45 10.11
C GLU A 6 -9.40 -8.99 9.75
N SER A 7 -9.95 -8.05 10.51
CA SER A 7 -9.53 -6.65 10.45
C SER A 7 -8.33 -6.44 11.36
N ILE A 8 -7.23 -5.99 10.78
CA ILE A 8 -5.95 -5.72 11.41
C ILE A 8 -5.80 -4.22 11.54
N ASN A 9 -5.58 -3.74 12.77
CA ASN A 9 -5.33 -2.33 13.04
C ASN A 9 -3.82 -2.07 13.06
N TYR A 10 -3.38 -1.15 12.22
CA TYR A 10 -2.01 -0.63 12.20
C TYR A 10 -1.99 0.73 12.89
N GLU A 11 -1.11 0.90 13.87
CA GLU A 11 -1.05 2.13 14.69
C GLU A 11 0.07 3.06 14.20
N ARG A 12 -0.22 4.37 14.15
CA ARG A 12 0.79 5.41 13.85
C ARG A 12 1.61 5.81 15.09
N ASN A 13 0.97 5.81 16.26
CA ASN A 13 1.55 6.20 17.54
C ASN A 13 1.01 5.29 18.66
N PRO A 14 1.86 4.46 19.31
CA PRO A 14 1.41 3.50 20.33
C PRO A 14 0.92 4.16 21.63
N THR A 15 1.05 5.49 21.77
CA THR A 15 0.65 6.26 22.97
C THR A 15 -0.78 6.81 22.92
N GLY A 16 -1.45 6.75 21.77
CA GLY A 16 -2.80 7.28 21.56
C GLY A 16 -3.76 6.17 21.16
N ARG A 17 -4.07 5.28 22.10
CA ARG A 17 -5.05 4.19 21.91
C ARG A 17 -6.47 4.76 21.90
N ASP A 18 -6.81 5.57 20.90
CA ASP A 18 -8.19 6.00 20.69
C ASP A 18 -9.02 4.77 20.32
N MET A 19 -10.06 4.53 21.13
CA MET A 19 -10.86 3.30 21.25
C MET A 19 -11.73 2.94 20.03
N TRP A 20 -11.36 3.38 18.83
CA TRP A 20 -12.12 3.14 17.60
C TRP A 20 -11.45 2.04 16.77
N GLY A 21 -11.60 0.80 17.23
CA GLY A 21 -11.51 -0.39 16.41
C GLY A 21 -12.92 -0.92 16.10
N PRO A 22 -13.13 -1.67 15.00
CA PRO A 22 -14.40 -2.37 14.81
C PRO A 22 -14.72 -3.23 16.04
N MET A 23 -16.01 -3.32 16.41
CA MET A 23 -16.44 -4.11 17.56
C MET A 23 -15.88 -5.53 17.46
N LYS A 24 -15.31 -6.04 18.57
CA LYS A 24 -14.98 -7.46 18.67
C LYS A 24 -16.24 -8.27 18.45
N THR A 25 -16.13 -9.27 17.61
CA THR A 25 -17.18 -10.23 17.30
C THR A 25 -16.68 -11.61 17.66
N THR A 26 -17.60 -12.46 18.12
CA THR A 26 -17.32 -13.88 18.29
C THR A 26 -17.74 -14.62 17.03
N ILE A 27 -16.80 -15.35 16.42
CA ILE A 27 -17.11 -16.35 15.39
C ILE A 27 -16.98 -17.75 16.01
N THR A 28 -17.81 -18.68 15.56
CA THR A 28 -17.71 -20.09 15.98
C THR A 28 -17.37 -20.95 14.77
N MET A 29 -16.33 -21.76 14.89
CA MET A 29 -15.89 -22.70 13.85
C MET A 29 -15.55 -24.03 14.50
N ASP A 30 -16.13 -25.11 13.98
CA ASP A 30 -15.97 -26.48 14.51
C ASP A 30 -16.23 -26.59 16.03
N GLY A 31 -17.17 -25.80 16.54
CA GLY A 31 -17.51 -25.78 17.98
C GLY A 31 -16.54 -24.98 18.85
N VAL A 32 -15.51 -24.37 18.28
CA VAL A 32 -14.58 -23.47 18.98
C VAL A 32 -14.95 -22.01 18.69
N SER A 33 -15.02 -21.19 19.73
CA SER A 33 -15.34 -19.76 19.62
C SER A 33 -14.07 -18.92 19.66
N PHE A 34 -13.96 -17.99 18.71
CA PHE A 34 -12.87 -17.04 18.58
C PHE A 34 -13.42 -15.63 18.71
N GLU A 35 -12.88 -14.85 19.65
CA GLU A 35 -13.24 -13.44 19.83
C GLU A 35 -12.17 -12.54 19.23
N GLY A 36 -12.57 -11.62 18.35
CA GLY A 36 -11.67 -10.68 17.72
C GLY A 36 -12.38 -9.88 16.63
N MET A 37 -11.63 -9.19 15.78
CA MET A 37 -12.22 -8.41 14.69
C MET A 37 -12.42 -9.30 13.46
N TYR A 38 -13.30 -10.29 13.60
CA TYR A 38 -13.48 -11.35 12.61
C TYR A 38 -14.81 -11.25 11.87
N LYS A 39 -14.84 -11.69 10.62
CA LYS A 39 -16.07 -11.91 9.86
C LYS A 39 -16.01 -13.27 9.20
N LEU A 40 -17.02 -14.09 9.43
CA LEU A 40 -17.20 -15.36 8.72
C LEU A 40 -17.90 -15.09 7.38
N ARG A 41 -17.31 -15.58 6.30
CA ARG A 41 -17.88 -15.53 4.94
C ARG A 41 -18.02 -16.94 4.39
N SER A 42 -19.12 -17.24 3.74
CA SER A 42 -19.41 -18.58 3.20
C SER A 42 -19.96 -18.54 1.77
N ASP A 43 -19.97 -17.36 1.17
CA ASP A 43 -20.36 -17.04 -0.19
C ASP A 43 -19.29 -17.45 -1.21
N LEU A 44 -19.76 -17.90 -2.38
CA LEU A 44 -18.93 -18.24 -3.54
C LEU A 44 -18.29 -17.00 -4.19
N LEU A 45 -18.87 -15.82 -3.95
CA LEU A 45 -18.44 -14.53 -4.46
C LEU A 45 -18.33 -13.57 -3.29
N ILE A 46 -17.17 -13.53 -2.66
CA ILE A 46 -16.88 -12.54 -1.63
C ILE A 46 -16.47 -11.27 -2.35
N ASP A 47 -17.28 -10.21 -2.24
CA ASP A 47 -16.87 -8.87 -2.66
C ASP A 47 -15.50 -8.58 -2.03
N LYS A 48 -14.54 -8.12 -2.84
CA LYS A 48 -13.16 -7.93 -2.39
C LYS A 48 -13.11 -6.87 -1.30
N ASP A 49 -13.15 -7.33 -0.05
CA ASP A 49 -13.05 -6.52 1.16
C ASP A 49 -11.73 -6.76 1.90
N TRP A 50 -10.81 -7.57 1.35
CA TRP A 50 -9.47 -7.84 1.88
C TRP A 50 -8.33 -7.22 1.07
N SER A 51 -7.24 -6.90 1.78
CA SER A 51 -5.99 -6.36 1.22
C SER A 51 -4.83 -7.35 1.30
N ILE A 52 -4.90 -8.34 2.19
CA ILE A 52 -3.88 -9.40 2.37
C ILE A 52 -4.56 -10.73 2.05
N THR A 53 -3.99 -11.52 1.13
CA THR A 53 -4.63 -12.75 0.65
C THR A 53 -4.27 -13.99 1.48
N VAL A 54 -4.93 -15.11 1.16
CA VAL A 54 -4.63 -16.44 1.69
C VAL A 54 -3.16 -16.79 1.41
N GLY A 55 -2.42 -17.21 2.43
CA GLY A 55 -1.01 -17.58 2.33
C GLY A 55 0.01 -16.44 2.41
N GLU A 56 -0.43 -15.18 2.34
CA GLU A 56 0.45 -14.03 2.57
C GLU A 56 0.54 -13.72 4.07
N PRO A 57 1.73 -13.58 4.68
CA PRO A 57 1.83 -13.21 6.08
C PRO A 57 1.27 -11.80 6.32
N VAL A 58 0.74 -11.56 7.52
CA VAL A 58 0.42 -10.20 7.95
C VAL A 58 1.72 -9.42 8.10
N PRO A 59 1.90 -8.30 7.37
CA PRO A 59 3.12 -7.52 7.51
C PRO A 59 3.11 -6.79 8.86
N ASN A 60 4.24 -6.82 9.57
CA ASN A 60 4.44 -6.10 10.83
C ASN A 60 4.48 -4.57 10.64
N THR A 61 4.83 -4.14 9.43
CA THR A 61 4.89 -2.73 9.04
C THR A 61 4.18 -2.55 7.72
N ILE A 62 3.37 -1.51 7.62
CA ILE A 62 2.85 -1.04 6.34
C ILE A 62 3.23 0.40 6.11
N GLU A 63 3.30 0.75 4.84
CA GLU A 63 3.52 2.09 4.34
C GLU A 63 2.24 2.58 3.67
N THR A 64 1.60 3.60 4.25
CA THR A 64 0.39 4.23 3.69
C THR A 64 0.49 5.73 3.71
N TYR A 65 -0.18 6.38 2.77
CA TYR A 65 -0.45 7.82 2.77
C TYR A 65 -1.91 8.02 3.17
N ASP A 66 -2.27 7.74 4.41
CA ASP A 66 -3.58 8.13 4.92
C ASP A 66 -3.37 9.17 6.02
N SER A 67 -3.98 10.34 5.87
CA SER A 67 -3.80 11.45 6.82
C SER A 67 -4.88 11.49 7.91
N LYS A 68 -5.91 10.64 7.83
CA LYS A 68 -7.17 10.89 8.55
C LYS A 68 -7.43 10.04 9.80
N PRO A 69 -6.88 8.83 10.00
CA PRO A 69 -6.92 8.20 11.32
C PRO A 69 -5.54 7.87 11.92
N ASN A 70 -5.44 7.95 13.26
CA ASN A 70 -4.31 7.43 14.04
C ASN A 70 -4.10 5.91 13.85
N ASN A 71 -5.10 5.23 13.30
CA ASN A 71 -5.17 3.79 13.08
C ASN A 71 -5.58 3.49 11.63
N LEU A 72 -4.89 2.59 10.95
CA LEU A 72 -5.28 2.11 9.63
C LEU A 72 -5.80 0.66 9.73
N VAL A 73 -6.99 0.41 9.19
CA VAL A 73 -7.55 -0.95 9.13
C VAL A 73 -7.19 -1.62 7.81
N ARG A 74 -6.70 -2.86 7.87
CA ARG A 74 -6.52 -3.75 6.72
C ARG A 74 -7.18 -5.08 6.99
N ASN A 75 -7.81 -5.64 5.98
CA ASN A 75 -8.48 -6.92 6.11
C ASN A 75 -7.60 -8.03 5.53
N LYS A 76 -7.34 -9.09 6.30
CA LYS A 76 -6.73 -10.32 5.81
C LYS A 76 -7.78 -11.40 5.66
N ILE A 77 -7.76 -12.09 4.53
CA ILE A 77 -8.56 -13.30 4.34
C ILE A 77 -7.73 -14.53 4.66
N TYR A 78 -8.33 -15.45 5.42
CA TYR A 78 -7.76 -16.75 5.75
C TYR A 78 -8.62 -17.87 5.17
N ALA A 79 -7.95 -18.91 4.68
CA ALA A 79 -8.56 -20.23 4.66
C ALA A 79 -8.66 -20.79 6.09
N LYS A 80 -9.65 -21.63 6.36
CA LYS A 80 -9.90 -22.21 7.69
C LYS A 80 -8.65 -22.81 8.37
N THR A 81 -7.85 -23.60 7.63
CA THR A 81 -6.64 -24.23 8.17
C THR A 81 -5.53 -23.21 8.48
N GLU A 82 -5.42 -22.17 7.65
CA GLU A 82 -4.47 -21.07 7.85
C GLU A 82 -4.86 -20.24 9.08
N PHE A 83 -6.16 -20.03 9.30
CA PHE A 83 -6.66 -19.32 10.48
C PHE A 83 -6.30 -20.04 11.78
N PHE A 84 -6.53 -21.36 11.87
CA PHE A 84 -6.13 -22.13 13.06
C PHE A 84 -4.63 -22.06 13.32
N ALA A 85 -3.82 -22.24 12.27
CA ALA A 85 -2.36 -22.12 12.39
C ALA A 85 -1.92 -20.73 12.87
N ALA A 86 -2.59 -19.66 12.42
CA ALA A 86 -2.33 -18.30 12.86
C ALA A 86 -2.72 -18.09 14.34
N MET A 87 -3.86 -18.61 14.79
CA MET A 87 -4.29 -18.50 16.20
C MET A 87 -3.35 -19.25 17.15
N ASP A 88 -2.87 -20.43 16.75
CA ASP A 88 -1.89 -21.19 17.53
C ASP A 88 -0.56 -20.42 17.68
N ALA A 89 -0.16 -19.67 16.64
CA ALA A 89 1.05 -18.84 16.67
C ALA A 89 0.89 -17.58 17.56
N VAL A 90 -0.28 -16.92 17.53
CA VAL A 90 -0.55 -15.72 18.34
C VAL A 90 -0.53 -16.02 19.84
N ALA A 91 -0.96 -17.21 20.26
CA ALA A 91 -0.88 -17.65 21.66
C ALA A 91 0.57 -17.68 22.22
N SER A 92 1.59 -17.56 21.36
CA SER A 92 3.00 -17.66 21.71
C SER A 92 3.82 -16.37 21.55
N THR A 93 3.20 -15.23 21.19
CA THR A 93 3.91 -13.95 20.98
C THR A 93 3.27 -12.79 21.74
N PRO A 94 4.05 -11.88 22.38
CA PRO A 94 3.50 -10.73 23.09
C PRO A 94 2.84 -9.72 22.15
N ASP A 95 1.73 -9.12 22.60
CA ASP A 95 0.94 -8.10 21.89
C ASP A 95 1.79 -6.89 21.45
N GLN A 96 2.37 -6.95 20.26
CA GLN A 96 2.91 -5.77 19.56
C GLN A 96 2.00 -5.45 18.40
N ALA A 97 1.31 -4.30 18.47
CA ALA A 97 0.54 -3.79 17.35
C ALA A 97 1.49 -3.52 16.17
N PRO A 98 1.13 -3.96 14.95
CA PRO A 98 1.92 -3.65 13.77
C PRO A 98 1.90 -2.13 13.52
N VAL A 99 3.04 -1.59 13.09
CA VAL A 99 3.28 -0.14 13.02
C VAL A 99 3.05 0.34 11.59
N TRP A 100 2.39 1.48 11.43
CA TRP A 100 2.37 2.19 10.16
C TRP A 100 3.42 3.31 10.14
N GLN A 101 4.18 3.39 9.05
CA GLN A 101 5.09 4.50 8.77
C GLN A 101 4.68 5.27 7.51
N ALA A 102 4.76 6.60 7.59
CA ALA A 102 4.60 7.45 6.41
C ALA A 102 5.80 7.23 5.47
N PRO A 103 5.57 6.93 4.18
CA PRO A 103 6.63 6.75 3.21
C PRO A 103 7.50 8.01 3.12
N GLN A 104 8.81 7.82 3.01
CA GLN A 104 9.74 8.94 2.86
C GLN A 104 10.05 9.15 1.37
N PRO A 105 10.11 10.41 0.90
CA PRO A 105 10.49 10.69 -0.47
C PRO A 105 11.93 10.24 -0.72
N ILE A 106 12.16 9.53 -1.82
CA ILE A 106 13.49 9.17 -2.29
C ILE A 106 14.10 10.35 -3.06
N THR A 107 15.43 10.40 -3.08
CA THR A 107 16.14 11.31 -3.99
C THR A 107 15.93 10.85 -5.42
N LEU A 108 15.33 11.71 -6.25
CA LEU A 108 15.08 11.41 -7.66
C LEU A 108 16.38 11.54 -8.46
N PRO A 109 16.71 10.56 -9.33
CA PRO A 109 17.91 10.63 -10.15
C PRO A 109 17.79 11.72 -11.23
N THR A 110 18.92 12.17 -11.78
CA THR A 110 19.00 13.20 -12.83
C THR A 110 19.55 12.60 -14.12
N PHE A 111 19.00 13.01 -15.26
CA PHE A 111 19.52 12.63 -16.57
C PHE A 111 20.75 13.46 -16.94
N GLU A 112 21.68 12.86 -17.68
CA GLU A 112 22.77 13.59 -18.35
C GLU A 112 22.22 14.34 -19.56
N SER A 113 21.25 13.73 -20.27
CA SER A 113 20.51 14.39 -21.35
C SER A 113 19.61 15.48 -20.81
N ALA A 114 19.92 16.74 -21.15
CA ALA A 114 19.08 17.89 -20.82
C ALA A 114 17.64 17.76 -21.34
N ALA A 115 17.45 17.12 -22.50
CA ALA A 115 16.12 16.89 -23.07
C ALA A 115 15.30 15.90 -22.24
N LEU A 116 15.94 14.82 -21.75
CA LEU A 116 15.28 13.87 -20.84
C LEU A 116 15.01 14.49 -19.47
N GLU A 117 15.95 15.26 -18.94
CA GLU A 117 15.76 15.95 -17.66
C GLU A 117 14.59 16.94 -17.71
N GLN A 118 14.49 17.72 -18.80
CA GLN A 118 13.37 18.61 -19.02
C GLN A 118 12.05 17.86 -19.18
N ALA A 119 12.04 16.76 -19.94
CA ALA A 119 10.85 15.94 -20.14
C ALA A 119 10.38 15.22 -18.86
N ALA A 120 11.32 14.90 -17.95
CA ALA A 120 11.05 14.30 -16.65
C ALA A 120 10.53 15.30 -15.61
N ALA A 121 10.68 16.61 -15.84
CA ALA A 121 10.38 17.64 -14.84
C ALA A 121 8.94 17.56 -14.29
N ALA A 122 7.96 17.30 -15.16
CA ALA A 122 6.56 17.16 -14.75
C ALA A 122 6.36 15.96 -13.80
N LEU A 123 6.94 14.79 -14.14
CA LEU A 123 6.88 13.60 -13.30
C LEU A 123 7.56 13.83 -11.94
N LYS A 124 8.74 14.46 -11.92
CA LYS A 124 9.45 14.79 -10.67
C LYS A 124 8.67 15.77 -9.80
N ALA A 125 8.08 16.80 -10.40
CA ALA A 125 7.24 17.76 -9.69
C ALA A 125 6.00 17.10 -9.08
N GLN A 126 5.33 16.24 -9.86
CA GLN A 126 4.17 15.50 -9.41
C GLN A 126 4.49 14.53 -8.28
N TYR A 127 5.63 13.84 -8.35
CA TYR A 127 6.14 13.02 -7.25
C TYR A 127 6.30 13.85 -5.98
N MET A 128 6.99 14.99 -6.05
CA MET A 128 7.18 15.85 -4.88
C MET A 128 5.86 16.41 -4.33
N GLU A 129 4.91 16.74 -5.20
CA GLU A 129 3.57 17.17 -4.79
C GLU A 129 2.84 16.05 -4.05
N TYR A 130 2.87 14.84 -4.59
CA TYR A 130 2.25 13.66 -3.98
C TYR A 130 2.72 13.43 -2.54
N PHE A 131 4.02 13.53 -2.28
CA PHE A 131 4.61 13.37 -0.95
C PHE A 131 4.36 14.56 0.00
N ARG A 132 4.20 15.78 -0.53
CA ARG A 132 3.86 16.96 0.29
C ARG A 132 2.37 17.06 0.58
N CYS A 133 1.54 16.41 -0.22
CA CYS A 133 0.10 16.49 -0.11
C CYS A 133 -0.39 15.65 1.08
N ALA A 134 -1.05 16.31 2.04
CA ALA A 134 -1.70 15.63 3.16
C ALA A 134 -3.17 15.28 2.88
N ASP A 135 -3.73 15.64 1.73
CA ASP A 135 -5.12 15.38 1.39
C ASP A 135 -5.24 14.12 0.51
N PRO A 136 -5.92 13.05 0.99
CA PRO A 136 -6.06 11.80 0.24
C PRO A 136 -6.75 11.97 -1.12
N ASP A 137 -7.74 12.85 -1.22
CA ASP A 137 -8.48 13.07 -2.47
C ASP A 137 -7.58 13.73 -3.52
N ARG A 138 -6.71 14.66 -3.06
CA ARG A 138 -5.71 15.29 -3.91
C ARG A 138 -4.58 14.32 -4.28
N GLN A 139 -4.13 13.47 -3.36
CA GLN A 139 -3.17 12.41 -3.66
C GLN A 139 -3.72 11.44 -4.71
N PHE A 140 -5.00 11.08 -4.63
CA PHE A 140 -5.65 10.25 -5.65
C PHE A 140 -5.78 10.97 -7.00
N ALA A 141 -6.13 12.25 -7.00
CA ALA A 141 -6.17 13.05 -8.24
C ALA A 141 -4.79 13.12 -8.90
N ILE A 142 -3.72 13.29 -8.10
CA ILE A 142 -2.34 13.25 -8.56
C ILE A 142 -2.01 11.87 -9.16
N GLN A 143 -2.32 10.77 -8.48
CA GLN A 143 -2.11 9.41 -8.99
C GLN A 143 -2.79 9.21 -10.36
N ARG A 144 -4.03 9.66 -10.50
CA ARG A 144 -4.77 9.57 -11.78
C ARG A 144 -4.12 10.35 -12.92
N GLY A 145 -3.47 11.48 -12.63
CA GLY A 145 -2.77 12.30 -13.62
C GLY A 145 -1.37 11.80 -14.00
N GLN A 146 -0.91 10.70 -13.41
CA GLN A 146 0.46 10.21 -13.59
C GLN A 146 0.83 9.87 -15.03
N LEU A 147 -0.09 9.31 -15.80
CA LEU A 147 0.15 9.00 -17.21
C LEU A 147 0.45 10.28 -18.00
N ASP A 148 -0.27 11.37 -17.73
CA ASP A 148 -0.03 12.66 -18.38
C ASP A 148 1.36 13.23 -18.03
N ALA A 149 1.84 13.00 -16.80
CA ALA A 149 3.16 13.44 -16.38
C ALA A 149 4.32 12.58 -16.89
N ILE A 150 4.12 11.29 -17.16
CA ILE A 150 5.18 10.40 -17.69
C ILE A 150 5.24 10.43 -19.23
N ASN A 151 4.15 10.73 -19.92
CA ASN A 151 4.09 10.73 -21.39
C ASN A 151 5.16 11.59 -22.09
N PRO A 152 5.47 12.83 -21.65
CA PRO A 152 6.55 13.62 -22.25
C PRO A 152 7.90 12.91 -22.16
N LEU A 153 8.21 12.29 -21.02
CA LEU A 153 9.44 11.52 -20.83
C LEU A 153 9.48 10.29 -21.75
N LEU A 154 8.36 9.56 -21.86
CA LEU A 154 8.25 8.41 -22.78
C LEU A 154 8.49 8.81 -24.23
N GLU A 155 7.94 9.94 -24.65
CA GLU A 155 8.09 10.43 -26.02
C GLU A 155 9.54 10.79 -26.34
N VAL A 156 10.23 11.52 -25.45
CA VAL A 156 11.64 11.88 -25.66
C VAL A 156 12.54 10.65 -25.57
N TYR A 157 12.30 9.77 -24.60
CA TYR A 157 13.06 8.53 -24.43
C TYR A 157 12.96 7.63 -25.67
N SER A 158 11.75 7.42 -26.20
CA SER A 158 11.54 6.59 -27.39
C SER A 158 12.22 7.15 -28.65
N LYS A 159 12.20 8.47 -28.85
CA LYS A 159 12.89 9.13 -29.98
C LYS A 159 14.41 9.03 -29.89
N SER A 160 14.96 8.98 -28.67
CA SER A 160 16.39 8.98 -28.43
C SER A 160 16.96 7.60 -28.08
N ALA A 161 16.14 6.54 -27.99
CA ALA A 161 16.50 5.25 -27.40
C ALA A 161 17.80 4.64 -27.94
N ASN A 162 18.08 4.81 -29.24
CA ASN A 162 19.28 4.26 -29.88
C ASN A 162 20.57 5.09 -29.67
N THR A 163 20.46 6.26 -29.04
CA THR A 163 21.57 7.20 -28.83
C THR A 163 21.79 7.56 -27.36
N LEU A 164 21.00 6.98 -26.44
CA LEU A 164 21.12 7.27 -25.02
C LEU A 164 22.40 6.68 -24.42
N SER A 165 22.94 7.39 -23.44
CA SER A 165 24.00 6.84 -22.59
C SER A 165 23.44 5.72 -21.71
N LYS A 166 24.32 4.84 -21.26
CA LYS A 166 23.95 3.80 -20.28
C LYS A 166 23.38 4.43 -19.00
N ALA A 167 23.96 5.55 -18.55
CA ALA A 167 23.50 6.28 -17.36
C ALA A 167 22.07 6.80 -17.53
N ASP A 168 21.72 7.35 -18.70
CA ASP A 168 20.36 7.82 -18.97
C ASP A 168 19.32 6.68 -19.02
N ILE A 169 19.70 5.51 -19.54
CA ILE A 169 18.85 4.31 -19.55
C ILE A 169 18.58 3.81 -18.11
N GLU A 170 19.62 3.79 -17.28
CA GLU A 170 19.51 3.43 -15.86
C GLU A 170 18.66 4.46 -15.10
N THR A 171 18.87 5.75 -15.33
CA THR A 171 18.07 6.84 -14.75
C THR A 171 16.59 6.73 -15.14
N TYR A 172 16.29 6.44 -16.41
CA TYR A 172 14.92 6.22 -16.87
C TYR A 172 14.26 5.03 -16.14
N SER A 173 14.99 3.92 -16.02
CA SER A 173 14.50 2.72 -15.33
C SER A 173 14.26 2.99 -13.84
N ALA A 174 15.16 3.73 -13.18
CA ALA A 174 15.02 4.12 -11.79
C ALA A 174 13.87 5.12 -11.56
N LEU A 175 13.65 6.06 -12.48
CA LEU A 175 12.57 7.05 -12.34
C LEU A 175 11.19 6.45 -12.63
N SER A 176 11.09 5.60 -13.66
CA SER A 176 9.84 4.89 -13.99
C SER A 176 9.48 3.82 -12.96
N GLY A 177 10.45 3.09 -12.41
CA GLY A 177 10.23 2.11 -11.33
C GLY A 177 10.06 2.74 -9.94
N GLY A 178 10.80 3.81 -9.65
CA GLY A 178 10.77 4.53 -8.38
C GLY A 178 9.62 5.54 -8.31
N ALA A 179 9.76 6.71 -8.91
CA ALA A 179 8.70 7.73 -8.89
C ALA A 179 7.39 7.21 -9.51
N GLY A 180 7.50 6.45 -10.61
CA GLY A 180 6.37 5.80 -11.23
C GLY A 180 5.71 4.74 -10.33
N GLY A 181 6.51 3.82 -9.81
CA GLY A 181 6.04 2.72 -8.98
C GLY A 181 5.55 3.13 -7.60
N GLU A 182 6.13 4.14 -6.95
CA GLU A 182 5.70 4.63 -5.63
C GLU A 182 4.34 5.33 -5.69
N ILE A 183 4.11 6.16 -6.71
CA ILE A 183 2.79 6.76 -6.96
C ILE A 183 1.75 5.67 -7.28
N TRP A 184 2.12 4.64 -8.07
CA TRP A 184 1.25 3.50 -8.37
C TRP A 184 0.98 2.58 -7.17
N ARG A 185 1.98 2.34 -6.32
CA ARG A 185 1.83 1.55 -5.09
C ARG A 185 0.92 2.26 -4.09
N GLY A 186 1.02 3.58 -4.00
CA GLY A 186 0.06 4.42 -3.27
C GLY A 186 -1.40 4.23 -3.74
N ALA A 187 -1.63 3.98 -5.03
CA ALA A 187 -2.97 3.75 -5.58
C ALA A 187 -3.58 2.38 -5.21
N ARG A 188 -2.77 1.42 -4.75
CA ARG A 188 -3.30 0.15 -4.18
C ARG A 188 -3.89 0.34 -2.79
N VAL A 189 -3.64 1.50 -2.18
CA VAL A 189 -4.12 1.88 -0.87
C VAL A 189 -5.30 2.82 -1.02
N LEU A 190 -6.46 2.28 -1.37
CA LEU A 190 -7.73 3.00 -1.21
C LEU A 190 -8.79 2.04 -0.68
N PRO A 191 -9.23 2.19 0.59
CA PRO A 191 -10.57 1.79 0.98
C PRO A 191 -11.59 2.80 0.42
N LYS A 192 -12.78 2.29 0.07
CA LYS A 192 -13.99 3.11 -0.12
C LYS A 192 -14.56 3.52 1.22
#